data_AF-A0A0C1EEE2-F1
#
_entry.id   AF-A0A0C1EEE2-F1
#
_cell.length_a   1.000
_cell.length_b   1.000
_cell.length_c   1.000
_cell.angle_alpha   90.00
_cell.angle_beta   90.00
_cell.angle_gamma   90.00
#
_symmetry.space_group_name_H-M   'P 1'
#
loop_
_entity.id
_entity.type
_entity.pdbx_description
1 polymer ?
#
loop_
_entity_poly.entity_id
_entity_poly.type
_entity_poly.pdbx_seq_one_letter_code
_entity_poly.pdbx_strand_id
1 'polypeptide(L)'
;MHQTDLSVSFELDPKIFTDPNLKEHKDCALTELELQFKRKGGYLHVVKDFSGSPENCFTLQSEDALYPICSGGTCRSQALYEFLRQKLDPCDVVLFPPHAARCGYDPYNGEVRYYTAARIVDEFEIVFEKKRTVRFGYDCAYDWHDAQGLVTTDKIPLIKTFYDTHYYGPQSHFQGKRGKRRIYMAFAHPTHAVLKRLVETNETLENVALIAIPLQDEITTPPPEMRIQGGSPEAYRAFLKKMEMIFRINV
;
A
#
# COMPACT_ATOMS: atom_id res chain seq x y z
N MET A 1 16.61 7.32 -23.18
CA MET A 1 16.51 5.83 -23.18
C MET A 1 17.53 5.32 -22.17
N HIS A 2 17.11 5.12 -20.92
CA HIS A 2 17.89 4.37 -19.93
C HIS A 2 17.09 3.13 -19.56
N GLN A 3 17.48 2.00 -20.17
CA GLN A 3 17.12 0.67 -19.70
C GLN A 3 17.85 0.48 -18.37
N THR A 4 17.14 0.65 -17.26
CA THR A 4 17.60 0.13 -15.96
C THR A 4 17.21 -1.33 -15.86
N ASP A 5 18.19 -2.17 -15.56
CA ASP A 5 18.09 -3.62 -15.31
C ASP A 5 16.90 -3.99 -14.42
N LEU A 6 15.81 -4.44 -15.03
CA LEU A 6 14.62 -4.96 -14.33
C LEU A 6 14.22 -6.34 -14.85
N SER A 7 15.19 -7.17 -15.26
CA SER A 7 14.93 -8.46 -15.92
C SER A 7 14.72 -9.64 -14.97
N VAL A 8 14.31 -9.40 -13.72
CA VAL A 8 13.93 -10.48 -12.82
C VAL A 8 12.53 -10.24 -12.26
N SER A 9 11.53 -10.63 -13.05
CA SER A 9 10.14 -10.71 -12.61
C SER A 9 9.94 -12.04 -11.88
N PHE A 10 9.69 -11.99 -10.57
CA PHE A 10 9.22 -13.14 -9.81
C PHE A 10 7.69 -13.14 -9.74
N GLU A 11 7.11 -14.33 -9.71
CA GLU A 11 5.66 -14.52 -9.58
C GLU A 11 5.22 -14.32 -8.12
N LEU A 12 3.97 -13.89 -7.91
CA LEU A 12 3.41 -13.76 -6.57
C LEU A 12 3.06 -15.14 -6.00
N ASP A 13 3.66 -15.53 -4.86
CA ASP A 13 3.26 -16.75 -4.14
C ASP A 13 1.81 -16.63 -3.66
N PRO A 14 0.87 -17.47 -4.16
CA PRO A 14 -0.52 -17.41 -3.76
C PRO A 14 -0.74 -17.64 -2.25
N LYS A 15 0.17 -18.33 -1.55
CA LYS A 15 0.05 -18.56 -0.10
C LYS A 15 0.22 -17.27 0.71
N ILE A 16 0.98 -16.32 0.20
CA ILE A 16 1.31 -15.07 0.89
C ILE A 16 0.38 -13.95 0.42
N PHE A 17 0.16 -13.87 -0.88
CA PHE A 17 -0.46 -12.69 -1.49
C PHE A 17 -1.94 -12.87 -1.79
N THR A 18 -2.49 -14.09 -1.88
CA THR A 18 -3.93 -14.27 -2.14
C THR A 18 -4.73 -13.79 -0.94
N ASP A 19 -5.53 -12.74 -1.12
CA ASP A 19 -6.50 -12.34 -0.12
C ASP A 19 -7.71 -13.30 -0.12
N PRO A 20 -7.94 -14.09 0.95
CA PRO A 20 -9.04 -15.04 1.01
C PRO A 20 -10.41 -14.38 1.07
N ASN A 21 -10.47 -13.08 1.41
CA ASN A 21 -11.72 -12.36 1.54
C ASN A 21 -12.12 -11.63 0.26
N LEU A 22 -11.28 -11.60 -0.78
CA LEU A 22 -11.61 -10.95 -2.05
C LEU A 22 -12.61 -11.85 -2.79
N LYS A 23 -13.90 -11.56 -2.62
CA LYS A 23 -15.01 -12.40 -3.11
C LYS A 23 -15.21 -12.08 -4.59
N GLU A 24 -14.73 -12.92 -5.51
CA GLU A 24 -15.26 -13.03 -6.88
C GLU A 24 -14.63 -14.21 -7.65
N HIS A 25 -15.25 -14.57 -8.78
CA HIS A 25 -15.04 -15.75 -9.64
C HIS A 25 -13.59 -16.01 -10.10
N LYS A 26 -13.37 -17.08 -10.90
CA LYS A 26 -12.08 -17.50 -11.49
C LYS A 26 -11.26 -16.36 -12.12
N ASP A 27 -11.92 -15.28 -12.56
CA ASP A 27 -11.31 -14.09 -13.18
C ASP A 27 -10.64 -13.13 -12.18
N CYS A 28 -10.77 -13.37 -10.88
CA CYS A 28 -10.06 -12.69 -9.80
C CYS A 28 -8.94 -13.53 -9.20
N ALA A 29 -8.48 -14.56 -9.92
CA ALA A 29 -7.31 -15.32 -9.49
C ALA A 29 -6.06 -14.41 -9.51
N LEU A 30 -5.24 -14.48 -8.48
CA LEU A 30 -4.02 -13.67 -8.33
C LEU A 30 -3.13 -13.73 -9.58
N THR A 31 -2.93 -14.94 -10.13
CA THR A 31 -2.11 -15.16 -11.33
C THR A 31 -2.70 -14.49 -12.58
N GLU A 32 -4.03 -14.49 -12.72
CA GLU A 32 -4.69 -13.86 -13.85
C GLU A 32 -4.60 -12.32 -13.76
N LEU A 33 -4.79 -11.77 -12.56
CA LEU A 33 -4.60 -10.35 -12.31
C LEU A 33 -3.15 -9.91 -12.53
N GLU A 34 -2.16 -10.73 -12.15
CA GLU A 34 -0.75 -10.47 -12.41
C GLU A 34 -0.47 -10.39 -13.92
N LEU A 35 -1.02 -11.34 -14.68
CA LEU A 35 -0.89 -11.37 -16.13
C LEU A 35 -1.54 -10.15 -16.79
N GLN A 36 -2.74 -9.77 -16.37
CA GLN A 36 -3.43 -8.58 -16.86
C GLN A 36 -2.68 -7.30 -16.53
N PHE A 37 -2.17 -7.17 -15.31
CA PHE A 37 -1.37 -6.01 -14.88
C PHE A 37 -0.14 -5.82 -15.78
N LYS A 38 0.62 -6.89 -16.03
CA LYS A 38 1.79 -6.87 -16.93
C LYS A 38 1.40 -6.57 -18.37
N ARG A 39 0.32 -7.18 -18.88
CA ARG A 39 -0.20 -6.93 -20.25
C ARG A 39 -0.59 -5.47 -20.47
N LYS A 40 -1.10 -4.80 -19.43
CA LYS A 40 -1.41 -3.37 -19.46
C LYS A 40 -0.19 -2.46 -19.33
N GLY A 41 1.04 -3.01 -19.24
CA GLY A 41 2.28 -2.23 -19.13
C GLY A 41 2.75 -1.96 -17.70
N GLY A 42 2.08 -2.55 -16.69
CA GLY A 42 2.47 -2.41 -15.29
C GLY A 42 3.76 -3.19 -14.95
N TYR A 43 4.57 -2.62 -14.07
CA TYR A 43 5.79 -3.22 -13.56
C TYR A 43 5.56 -3.86 -12.17
N LEU A 44 5.83 -5.15 -12.03
CA LEU A 44 5.68 -5.86 -10.75
C LEU A 44 7.06 -6.20 -10.18
N HIS A 45 7.32 -5.76 -8.95
CA HIS A 45 8.50 -6.13 -8.18
C HIS A 45 8.06 -6.92 -6.94
N VAL A 46 8.57 -8.13 -6.77
CA VAL A 46 8.27 -8.98 -5.61
C VAL A 46 9.53 -9.09 -4.76
N VAL A 47 9.45 -8.60 -3.53
CA VAL A 47 10.52 -8.79 -2.55
C VAL A 47 10.49 -10.26 -2.11
N LYS A 48 11.61 -10.98 -2.19
CA LYS A 48 11.68 -12.39 -1.76
C LYS A 48 12.06 -12.53 -0.31
N ASP A 49 13.03 -11.74 0.10
CA ASP A 49 13.59 -11.77 1.44
C ASP A 49 14.08 -10.37 1.82
N PHE A 50 14.54 -10.26 3.06
CA PHE A 50 15.03 -9.01 3.64
C PHE A 50 16.55 -9.06 3.80
N SER A 51 17.28 -9.70 2.89
CA SER A 51 18.75 -9.77 2.93
C SER A 51 19.43 -8.47 2.46
N GLY A 52 18.69 -7.62 1.74
CA GLY A 52 19.23 -6.44 1.09
C GLY A 52 20.04 -6.72 -0.18
N SER A 53 19.92 -7.94 -0.74
CA SER A 53 20.51 -8.27 -2.04
C SER A 53 19.89 -7.40 -3.17
N PRO A 54 20.66 -7.02 -4.21
CA PRO A 54 20.20 -6.09 -5.24
C PRO A 54 18.88 -6.48 -5.91
N GLU A 55 18.62 -7.77 -6.11
CA GLU A 55 17.39 -8.31 -6.70
C GLU A 55 16.14 -8.18 -5.81
N ASN A 56 16.34 -7.96 -4.51
CA ASN A 56 15.29 -7.69 -3.52
C ASN A 56 15.13 -6.19 -3.22
N CYS A 57 15.97 -5.36 -3.83
CA CYS A 57 15.93 -3.92 -3.64
C CYS A 57 15.18 -3.24 -4.77
N PHE A 58 14.44 -2.19 -4.42
CA PHE A 58 13.82 -1.30 -5.38
C PHE A 58 14.46 0.08 -5.32
N THR A 59 14.85 0.62 -6.48
CA THR A 59 15.45 1.95 -6.61
C THR A 59 14.37 3.00 -6.85
N LEU A 60 14.25 3.92 -5.90
CA LEU A 60 13.37 5.09 -6.02
C LEU A 60 14.05 6.21 -6.81
N GLN A 61 13.27 6.94 -7.58
CA GLN A 61 13.66 8.10 -8.41
C GLN A 61 12.98 9.36 -7.85
N SER A 62 13.61 10.53 -8.04
CA SER A 62 13.09 11.83 -7.59
C SER A 62 11.71 12.19 -8.16
N GLU A 63 11.36 11.63 -9.31
CA GLU A 63 10.08 11.83 -9.98
C GLU A 63 9.01 10.79 -9.64
N ASP A 64 9.26 9.92 -8.66
CA ASP A 64 8.29 8.94 -8.21
C ASP A 64 7.17 9.54 -7.35
N ALA A 65 6.00 8.92 -7.46
CA ALA A 65 4.88 9.09 -6.55
C ALA A 65 4.65 7.78 -5.79
N LEU A 66 4.79 7.80 -4.47
CA LEU A 66 4.83 6.61 -3.62
C LEU A 66 3.53 6.43 -2.84
N TYR A 67 2.95 5.22 -2.87
CA TYR A 67 1.66 4.88 -2.29
C TYR A 67 1.84 3.74 -1.26
N PRO A 68 2.05 4.06 0.03
CA PRO A 68 2.19 3.04 1.07
C PRO A 68 0.82 2.47 1.48
N ILE A 69 0.65 1.15 1.34
CA ILE A 69 -0.66 0.49 1.48
C ILE A 69 -0.58 -0.74 2.39
N CYS A 70 -1.46 -0.83 3.39
CA CYS A 70 -1.66 -2.07 4.15
C CYS A 70 -3.16 -2.38 4.33
N SER A 71 -3.51 -3.39 5.12
CA SER A 71 -4.91 -3.81 5.30
C SER A 71 -5.77 -2.70 5.89
N GLY A 72 -5.31 -2.09 6.99
CA GLY A 72 -6.08 -1.09 7.75
C GLY A 72 -5.56 0.33 7.65
N GLY A 73 -4.42 0.58 7.00
CA GLY A 73 -3.85 1.93 6.92
C GLY A 73 -3.34 2.51 8.26
N THR A 74 -3.27 1.69 9.31
CA THR A 74 -3.01 2.12 10.70
C THR A 74 -1.73 1.55 11.31
N CYS A 75 -0.96 0.72 10.60
CA CYS A 75 0.27 0.11 11.12
C CYS A 75 1.41 0.19 10.10
N ARG A 76 1.55 -0.83 9.25
CA ARG A 76 2.64 -1.00 8.27
C ARG A 76 2.76 0.16 7.29
N SER A 77 1.65 0.63 6.71
CA SER A 77 1.71 1.77 5.80
C SER A 77 2.00 3.09 6.50
N GLN A 78 1.62 3.27 7.78
CA GLN A 78 2.00 4.43 8.59
C GLN A 78 3.50 4.41 8.88
N ALA A 79 4.03 3.26 9.32
CA ALA A 79 5.45 3.08 9.59
C ALA A 79 6.29 3.26 8.33
N LEU A 80 5.86 2.68 7.20
CA LEU A 80 6.52 2.86 5.90
C LEU A 80 6.47 4.32 5.43
N TYR A 81 5.34 5.00 5.59
CA TYR A 81 5.21 6.41 5.25
C TYR A 81 6.22 7.27 6.02
N GLU A 82 6.30 7.13 7.34
CA GLU A 82 7.26 7.91 8.11
C GLU A 82 8.71 7.55 7.81
N PHE A 83 9.00 6.27 7.59
CA PHE A 83 10.31 5.81 7.14
C PHE A 83 10.72 6.50 5.83
N LEU A 84 9.86 6.45 4.82
CA LEU A 84 10.13 7.07 3.52
C LEU A 84 10.25 8.59 3.64
N ARG A 85 9.36 9.23 4.41
CA ARG A 85 9.39 10.69 4.63
C ARG A 85 10.72 11.15 5.26
N GLN A 86 11.28 10.39 6.20
CA GLN A 86 12.57 10.71 6.82
C GLN A 86 13.76 10.52 5.88
N LYS A 87 13.69 9.53 4.99
CA LYS A 87 14.80 9.18 4.11
C LYS A 87 14.81 9.95 2.78
N LEU A 88 13.66 10.49 2.38
CA LEU A 88 13.45 11.18 1.11
C LEU A 88 13.32 12.69 1.27
N ASP A 89 13.56 13.26 2.46
CA ASP A 89 13.63 14.71 2.66
C ASP A 89 15.09 15.15 2.42
N PRO A 90 15.41 16.04 1.45
CA PRO A 90 14.52 16.98 0.73
C PRO A 90 14.22 16.63 -0.75
N CYS A 91 14.15 15.36 -1.11
CA CYS A 91 13.92 14.92 -2.49
C CYS A 91 12.51 15.29 -3.00
N ASP A 92 12.39 15.59 -4.30
CA ASP A 92 11.12 15.91 -4.99
C ASP A 92 10.13 14.72 -5.14
N VAL A 93 10.34 13.66 -4.37
CA VAL A 93 9.50 12.46 -4.37
C VAL A 93 8.16 12.80 -3.73
N VAL A 94 7.08 12.35 -4.36
CA VAL A 94 5.76 12.63 -3.83
C VAL A 94 5.22 11.45 -3.03
N LEU A 95 5.14 11.61 -1.72
CA LEU A 95 4.62 10.57 -0.84
C LEU A 95 3.11 10.76 -0.58
N PHE A 96 2.28 9.77 -0.91
CA PHE A 96 0.86 9.77 -0.57
C PHE A 96 0.63 9.43 0.89
N PRO A 97 -0.43 9.98 1.51
CA PRO A 97 -0.83 9.55 2.84
C PRO A 97 -1.06 8.04 2.90
N PRO A 98 -0.84 7.40 4.07
CA PRO A 98 -1.07 5.98 4.27
C PRO A 98 -2.48 5.57 3.85
N HIS A 99 -2.58 4.42 3.19
CA HIS A 99 -3.85 3.91 2.67
C HIS A 99 -4.19 2.52 3.19
N ALA A 100 -5.49 2.23 3.22
CA ALA A 100 -6.08 1.00 3.70
C ALA A 100 -6.87 0.31 2.58
N ALA A 101 -6.35 -0.81 2.07
CA ALA A 101 -6.96 -1.50 0.93
C ALA A 101 -8.11 -2.45 1.32
N ARG A 102 -8.34 -2.69 2.61
CA ARG A 102 -9.37 -3.65 3.09
C ARG A 102 -10.30 -3.06 4.15
N CYS A 103 -9.78 -2.12 4.95
CA CYS A 103 -10.50 -1.59 6.10
C CYS A 103 -10.31 -0.07 6.20
N GLY A 104 -11.36 0.65 5.84
CA GLY A 104 -11.43 2.07 5.68
C GLY A 104 -12.59 2.37 4.76
N TYR A 105 -12.65 3.59 4.26
CA TYR A 105 -13.70 3.99 3.33
C TYR A 105 -13.50 3.49 1.90
N ASP A 106 -12.29 3.09 1.51
CA ASP A 106 -12.08 2.46 0.20
C ASP A 106 -12.91 1.18 0.12
N PRO A 107 -13.91 1.09 -0.78
CA PRO A 107 -14.81 -0.05 -0.78
C PRO A 107 -14.10 -1.31 -1.23
N TYR A 108 -13.95 -2.24 -0.30
CA TYR A 108 -13.34 -3.54 -0.50
C TYR A 108 -14.45 -4.60 -0.68
N ASN A 109 -14.51 -5.23 -1.86
CA ASN A 109 -15.65 -6.05 -2.32
C ASN A 109 -17.00 -5.33 -2.26
N GLY A 110 -17.01 -4.04 -2.63
CA GLY A 110 -18.25 -3.26 -2.61
C GLY A 110 -18.81 -3.05 -1.21
N GLU A 111 -17.97 -3.14 -0.17
CA GLU A 111 -18.32 -2.87 1.22
C GLU A 111 -17.29 -1.93 1.85
N VAL A 112 -17.75 -1.01 2.69
CA VAL A 112 -16.89 -0.22 3.58
C VAL A 112 -16.75 -0.98 4.90
N ARG A 113 -15.51 -1.22 5.32
CA ARG A 113 -15.21 -1.98 6.54
C ARG A 113 -14.48 -1.11 7.54
N TYR A 114 -15.07 -0.94 8.72
CA TYR A 114 -14.46 -0.17 9.79
C TYR A 114 -13.72 -1.08 10.76
N TYR A 115 -12.49 -0.70 11.13
CA TYR A 115 -11.88 -1.21 12.36
C TYR A 115 -12.22 -0.27 13.50
N THR A 116 -13.00 -0.76 14.45
CA THR A 116 -13.31 -0.10 15.72
C THR A 116 -12.37 -0.64 16.80
N ALA A 117 -11.09 -0.34 16.72
CA ALA A 117 -10.18 -0.59 17.83
C ALA A 117 -9.60 0.75 18.28
N ALA A 118 -10.22 1.34 19.30
CA ALA A 118 -9.60 2.44 20.02
C ALA A 118 -8.41 1.88 20.81
N ARG A 119 -7.18 2.30 20.47
CA ARG A 119 -6.02 2.04 21.31
C ARG A 119 -5.86 3.18 22.30
N ILE A 120 -5.67 2.82 23.57
CA ILE A 120 -5.49 3.77 24.68
C ILE A 120 -4.08 4.40 24.64
N VAL A 121 -3.10 3.68 24.06
CA VAL A 121 -1.72 4.14 23.85
C VAL A 121 -1.37 3.91 22.37
N ASP A 122 -0.78 4.91 21.72
CA ASP A 122 -0.30 4.79 20.35
C ASP A 122 1.22 4.61 20.34
N GLU A 123 1.69 3.37 20.29
CA GLU A 123 3.13 3.07 20.32
C GLU A 123 3.87 3.62 19.08
N PHE A 124 3.15 3.93 18.01
CA PHE A 124 3.69 4.68 16.89
C PHE A 124 4.19 6.06 17.33
N GLU A 125 3.43 6.76 18.18
CA GLU A 125 3.82 8.09 18.66
C GLU A 125 5.08 8.01 19.54
N ILE A 126 5.28 6.91 20.25
CA ILE A 126 6.52 6.67 21.02
C ILE A 126 7.72 6.46 20.08
N VAL A 127 7.55 5.71 18.98
CA VAL A 127 8.66 5.36 18.08
C VAL A 127 9.04 6.50 17.15
N PHE A 128 8.05 7.25 16.67
CA PHE A 128 8.25 8.30 15.67
C PHE A 128 8.15 9.72 16.28
N GLU A 129 7.88 9.83 17.57
CA GLU A 129 7.73 11.10 18.32
C GLU A 129 6.70 12.05 17.69
N LYS A 130 5.64 11.48 17.12
CA LYS A 130 4.57 12.23 16.44
C LYS A 130 3.28 11.42 16.32
N LYS A 131 2.18 12.13 16.12
CA LYS A 131 0.89 11.52 15.79
C LYS A 131 0.90 10.91 14.39
N ARG A 132 0.08 9.88 14.19
CA ARG A 132 -0.14 9.26 12.88
C ARG A 132 -0.61 10.26 11.84
N THR A 133 -0.17 10.04 10.61
CA THR A 133 -0.66 10.78 9.46
C THR A 133 -2.10 10.38 9.17
N VAL A 134 -2.95 11.37 8.86
CA VAL A 134 -4.35 11.11 8.45
C VAL A 134 -4.35 10.22 7.21
N ARG A 135 -5.09 9.11 7.26
CA ARG A 135 -5.17 8.16 6.13
C ARG A 135 -5.83 8.82 4.92
N PHE A 136 -5.43 8.43 3.72
CA PHE A 136 -6.06 8.94 2.51
C PHE A 136 -7.58 8.64 2.47
N GLY A 137 -8.38 9.65 2.20
CA GLY A 137 -9.85 9.61 2.19
C GLY A 137 -10.48 9.80 3.58
N TYR A 138 -9.70 9.78 4.66
CA TYR A 138 -10.23 10.06 6.00
C TYR A 138 -10.55 11.56 6.20
N ASP A 139 -9.98 12.42 5.37
CA ASP A 139 -10.34 13.83 5.20
C ASP A 139 -11.74 14.01 4.61
N CYS A 140 -12.17 13.11 3.72
CA CYS A 140 -13.53 13.06 3.19
C CYS A 140 -14.52 12.39 4.16
N ALA A 141 -14.10 11.99 5.37
CA ALA A 141 -14.95 11.31 6.33
C ALA A 141 -16.18 12.13 6.70
N TYR A 142 -16.06 13.45 6.84
CA TYR A 142 -17.20 14.34 7.08
C TYR A 142 -18.19 14.31 5.92
N ASP A 143 -17.74 14.48 4.67
CA ASP A 143 -18.62 14.39 3.49
C ASP A 143 -19.29 13.00 3.36
N TRP A 144 -18.59 11.93 3.77
CA TRP A 144 -19.12 10.58 3.73
C TRP A 144 -20.07 10.27 4.90
N HIS A 145 -19.87 10.91 6.08
CA HIS A 145 -20.67 10.73 7.30
C HIS A 145 -21.78 11.77 7.55
N ASP A 146 -21.71 12.98 6.99
CA ASP A 146 -22.58 14.13 7.31
C ASP A 146 -24.06 13.92 6.97
N ALA A 147 -24.41 12.76 6.44
CA ALA A 147 -25.78 12.27 6.35
C ALA A 147 -26.16 11.34 7.53
N GLN A 148 -25.83 11.69 8.78
CA GLN A 148 -26.28 11.05 10.04
C GLN A 148 -26.34 9.50 10.08
N GLY A 149 -25.53 8.82 9.28
CA GLY A 149 -25.67 7.38 9.04
C GLY A 149 -24.37 6.75 8.59
N LEU A 150 -24.25 5.44 8.86
CA LEU A 150 -23.25 4.57 8.26
C LEU A 150 -23.19 4.80 6.73
N VAL A 151 -22.03 4.61 6.10
CA VAL A 151 -21.92 4.65 4.63
C VAL A 151 -22.97 3.72 4.03
N THR A 152 -23.95 4.30 3.35
CA THR A 152 -25.07 3.59 2.72
C THR A 152 -24.59 2.95 1.41
N THR A 153 -25.24 1.86 0.98
CA THR A 153 -24.83 1.09 -0.21
C THR A 153 -24.79 1.93 -1.49
N ASP A 154 -25.64 2.94 -1.62
CA ASP A 154 -25.68 3.90 -2.73
C ASP A 154 -24.48 4.86 -2.76
N LYS A 155 -23.80 5.09 -1.64
CA LYS A 155 -22.57 5.88 -1.59
C LYS A 155 -21.33 5.07 -2.02
N ILE A 156 -21.41 3.75 -2.04
CA ILE A 156 -20.28 2.88 -2.35
C ILE A 156 -19.72 3.15 -3.76
N PRO A 157 -20.54 3.27 -4.84
CA PRO A 157 -20.05 3.67 -6.15
C PRO A 157 -19.36 5.04 -6.16
N LEU A 158 -19.89 6.03 -5.43
CA LEU A 158 -19.30 7.37 -5.36
C LEU A 158 -17.92 7.34 -4.70
N ILE A 159 -17.80 6.64 -3.57
CA ILE A 159 -16.53 6.48 -2.88
C ILE A 159 -15.56 5.68 -3.75
N LYS A 160 -16.04 4.62 -4.42
CA LYS A 160 -15.25 3.86 -5.39
C LYS A 160 -14.65 4.79 -6.46
N THR A 161 -15.47 5.62 -7.09
CA THR A 161 -15.05 6.59 -8.11
C THR A 161 -14.03 7.60 -7.57
N PHE A 162 -14.17 8.04 -6.32
CA PHE A 162 -13.20 8.92 -5.68
C PHE A 162 -11.82 8.25 -5.59
N TYR A 163 -11.73 7.04 -5.00
CA TYR A 163 -10.45 6.32 -4.91
C TYR A 163 -9.89 5.97 -6.29
N ASP A 164 -10.76 5.62 -7.25
CA ASP A 164 -10.36 5.38 -8.64
C ASP A 164 -9.74 6.61 -9.26
N THR A 165 -10.33 7.77 -9.05
CA THR A 165 -9.87 9.01 -9.68
C THR A 165 -8.61 9.55 -9.02
N HIS A 166 -8.57 9.55 -7.69
CA HIS A 166 -7.57 10.28 -6.93
C HIS A 166 -6.42 9.42 -6.40
N TYR A 167 -6.61 8.10 -6.30
CA TYR A 167 -5.61 7.19 -5.75
C TYR A 167 -5.10 6.19 -6.80
N TYR A 168 -5.97 5.43 -7.47
CA TYR A 168 -5.57 4.30 -8.32
C TYR A 168 -5.46 4.60 -9.82
N GLY A 169 -6.22 5.58 -10.32
CA GLY A 169 -6.41 5.82 -11.75
C GLY A 169 -5.36 6.71 -12.39
N PRO A 170 -5.40 6.85 -13.72
CA PRO A 170 -4.36 7.54 -14.50
C PRO A 170 -4.26 9.03 -14.19
N GLN A 171 -5.32 9.60 -13.62
CA GLN A 171 -5.36 10.98 -13.18
C GLN A 171 -5.08 11.11 -11.68
N SER A 172 -4.53 10.12 -10.98
CA SER A 172 -4.28 10.22 -9.53
C SER A 172 -3.43 11.46 -9.23
N HIS A 173 -4.09 12.47 -8.68
CA HIS A 173 -3.50 13.78 -8.41
C HIS A 173 -3.80 14.14 -6.96
N PHE A 174 -2.77 14.11 -6.14
CA PHE A 174 -2.75 14.81 -4.87
C PHE A 174 -1.56 15.78 -4.99
N GLN A 175 -1.66 17.04 -4.57
CA GLN A 175 -0.51 17.96 -4.47
C GLN A 175 0.57 17.88 -5.59
N GLY A 176 0.22 18.06 -6.88
CA GLY A 176 1.22 18.22 -7.96
C GLY A 176 1.74 16.95 -8.67
N LYS A 177 0.99 15.84 -8.64
CA LYS A 177 1.45 14.49 -9.06
C LYS A 177 1.21 14.09 -10.53
N ARG A 178 0.68 14.96 -11.37
CA ARG A 178 0.31 14.60 -12.74
C ARG A 178 1.56 14.25 -13.56
N GLY A 179 1.60 13.04 -14.13
CA GLY A 179 2.68 12.57 -15.00
C GLY A 179 3.86 11.90 -14.30
N LYS A 180 3.85 11.77 -12.96
CA LYS A 180 4.88 11.04 -12.20
C LYS A 180 4.72 9.52 -12.32
N ARG A 181 5.83 8.77 -12.21
CA ARG A 181 5.81 7.30 -12.12
C ARG A 181 5.19 6.88 -10.78
N ARG A 182 4.14 6.05 -10.83
CA ARG A 182 3.33 5.69 -9.66
C ARG A 182 3.81 4.37 -9.07
N ILE A 183 4.16 4.34 -7.79
CA ILE A 183 4.71 3.17 -7.11
C ILE A 183 3.83 2.79 -5.93
N TYR A 184 3.06 1.72 -6.09
CA TYR A 184 2.22 1.15 -5.05
C TYR A 184 3.03 0.14 -4.24
N MET A 185 3.12 0.33 -2.93
CA MET A 185 3.86 -0.57 -2.03
C MET A 185 2.86 -1.28 -1.13
N ALA A 186 2.59 -2.55 -1.43
CA ALA A 186 1.55 -3.33 -0.78
C ALA A 186 2.13 -4.53 -0.04
N PHE A 187 1.59 -4.80 1.16
CA PHE A 187 2.04 -5.88 2.03
C PHE A 187 1.11 -7.09 1.93
N ALA A 188 1.64 -8.28 1.65
CA ALA A 188 0.94 -9.57 1.70
C ALA A 188 -0.47 -9.53 1.05
N HIS A 189 -1.52 -9.99 1.74
CA HIS A 189 -2.90 -10.06 1.20
C HIS A 189 -3.40 -8.75 0.55
N PRO A 190 -3.21 -7.55 1.12
CA PRO A 190 -3.48 -6.28 0.45
C PRO A 190 -2.97 -6.15 -0.99
N THR A 191 -1.87 -6.80 -1.36
CA THR A 191 -1.35 -6.79 -2.74
C THR A 191 -2.40 -7.29 -3.74
N HIS A 192 -3.17 -8.33 -3.39
CA HIS A 192 -4.22 -8.86 -4.26
C HIS A 192 -5.33 -7.85 -4.51
N ALA A 193 -5.77 -7.16 -3.46
CA ALA A 193 -6.79 -6.12 -3.55
C ALA A 193 -6.34 -4.93 -4.41
N VAL A 194 -5.11 -4.46 -4.19
CA VAL A 194 -4.49 -3.36 -4.95
C VAL A 194 -4.33 -3.76 -6.41
N LEU A 195 -3.87 -4.97 -6.70
CA LEU A 195 -3.68 -5.47 -8.05
C LEU A 195 -5.01 -5.52 -8.81
N LYS A 196 -6.07 -6.10 -8.21
CA LYS A 196 -7.43 -6.08 -8.77
C LYS A 196 -7.84 -4.65 -9.11
N ARG A 197 -7.66 -3.74 -8.16
CA ARG A 197 -8.11 -2.36 -8.32
C ARG A 197 -7.39 -1.60 -9.42
N LEU A 198 -6.06 -1.76 -9.52
CA LEU A 198 -5.26 -1.16 -10.58
C LEU A 198 -5.68 -1.68 -11.96
N VAL A 199 -5.89 -2.99 -12.09
CA VAL A 199 -6.34 -3.62 -13.33
C VAL A 199 -7.75 -3.15 -13.73
N GLU A 200 -8.69 -3.05 -12.80
CA GLU A 200 -10.06 -2.59 -13.10
C GLU A 200 -10.12 -1.11 -13.50
N THR A 201 -9.30 -0.28 -12.84
CA THR A 201 -9.41 1.19 -12.95
C THR A 201 -8.68 1.76 -14.16
N ASN A 202 -7.64 1.07 -14.64
CA ASN A 202 -6.74 1.62 -15.65
C ASN A 202 -6.81 0.82 -16.95
N GLU A 203 -6.98 1.51 -18.09
CA GLU A 203 -6.84 0.91 -19.43
C GLU A 203 -5.37 0.57 -19.74
N THR A 204 -4.46 1.48 -19.36
CA THR A 204 -3.00 1.32 -19.41
C THR A 204 -2.37 1.56 -18.05
N LEU A 205 -1.36 0.77 -17.73
CA LEU A 205 -0.57 0.82 -16.51
C LEU A 205 0.89 1.20 -16.80
N GLU A 206 1.15 1.85 -17.94
CA GLU A 206 2.45 2.49 -18.19
C GLU A 206 2.84 3.43 -17.05
N ASN A 207 4.11 3.39 -16.66
CA ASN A 207 4.66 4.12 -15.53
C ASN A 207 3.98 3.80 -14.18
N VAL A 208 3.37 2.62 -14.04
CA VAL A 208 2.88 2.09 -12.76
C VAL A 208 3.74 0.91 -12.33
N ALA A 209 4.28 0.99 -11.12
CA ALA A 209 4.92 -0.11 -10.43
C ALA A 209 4.10 -0.56 -9.23
N LEU A 210 4.03 -1.87 -8.99
CA LEU A 210 3.56 -2.48 -7.76
C LEU A 210 4.74 -3.22 -7.11
N ILE A 211 5.09 -2.82 -5.89
CA ILE A 211 6.06 -3.50 -5.04
C ILE A 211 5.27 -4.36 -4.05
N ALA A 212 5.33 -5.67 -4.24
CA ALA A 212 4.71 -6.67 -3.39
C ALA A 212 5.71 -7.10 -2.29
N ILE A 213 5.38 -6.75 -1.05
CA ILE A 213 6.22 -7.02 0.13
C ILE A 213 5.60 -8.21 0.88
N PRO A 214 6.29 -9.35 1.04
CA PRO A 214 5.73 -10.58 1.62
C PRO A 214 5.67 -10.51 3.16
N LEU A 215 5.38 -9.34 3.72
CA LEU A 215 5.38 -9.09 5.15
C LEU A 215 3.95 -9.03 5.70
N GLN A 216 3.60 -10.01 6.52
CA GLN A 216 2.33 -10.02 7.25
C GLN A 216 2.30 -8.90 8.31
N ASP A 217 1.21 -8.79 9.08
CA ASP A 217 1.08 -7.75 10.12
C ASP A 217 1.91 -8.05 11.36
N GLU A 218 3.24 -8.12 11.20
CA GLU A 218 4.16 -8.41 12.30
C GLU A 218 4.26 -7.27 13.32
N ILE A 219 3.75 -6.07 13.00
CA ILE A 219 3.63 -4.99 13.97
C ILE A 219 2.56 -5.35 14.99
N THR A 220 1.37 -5.74 14.53
CA THR A 220 0.23 -6.05 15.40
C THR A 220 0.33 -7.45 15.97
N THR A 221 0.80 -8.39 15.16
CA THR A 221 0.86 -9.83 15.46
C THR A 221 2.24 -10.38 15.07
N PRO A 222 3.30 -10.03 15.82
CA PRO A 222 4.64 -10.58 15.56
C PRO A 222 4.64 -12.11 15.60
N PRO A 223 5.43 -12.78 14.74
CA PRO A 223 5.66 -14.20 14.84
C PRO A 223 6.16 -14.62 16.23
N PRO A 224 5.69 -15.76 16.80
CA PRO A 224 6.06 -16.19 18.16
C PRO A 224 7.57 -16.28 18.41
N GLU A 225 8.35 -16.67 17.40
CA GLU A 225 9.79 -16.80 17.44
C GLU A 225 10.53 -15.47 17.69
N MET A 226 9.91 -14.33 17.36
CA MET A 226 10.50 -13.01 17.62
C MET A 226 10.47 -12.64 19.09
N ARG A 227 9.59 -13.26 19.90
CA ARG A 227 9.41 -12.95 21.33
C ARG A 227 9.20 -11.44 21.61
N ILE A 228 8.51 -10.76 20.68
CA ILE A 228 8.16 -9.33 20.78
C ILE A 228 6.66 -9.21 21.03
N GLN A 229 6.27 -8.26 21.88
CA GLN A 229 4.86 -7.96 22.12
C GLN A 229 4.25 -7.22 20.91
N GLY A 230 3.10 -7.68 20.44
CA GLY A 230 2.37 -7.01 19.37
C GLY A 230 1.97 -5.59 19.73
N GLY A 231 2.15 -4.67 18.79
CA GLY A 231 1.93 -3.25 18.96
C GLY A 231 3.06 -2.51 19.68
N SER A 232 4.08 -3.18 20.23
CA SER A 232 5.11 -2.51 21.01
C SER A 232 6.09 -1.68 20.15
N PRO A 233 6.84 -0.73 20.75
CA PRO A 233 7.90 0.00 20.05
C PRO A 233 8.93 -0.91 19.37
N GLU A 234 9.25 -2.06 19.98
CA GLU A 234 10.16 -3.06 19.43
C GLU A 234 9.60 -3.69 18.15
N ALA A 235 8.29 -3.93 18.09
CA ALA A 235 7.64 -4.47 16.88
C ALA A 235 7.77 -3.49 15.70
N TYR A 236 7.58 -2.19 15.94
CA TYR A 236 7.81 -1.16 14.92
C TYR A 236 9.28 -1.10 14.49
N ARG A 237 10.22 -1.11 15.43
CA ARG A 237 11.67 -1.07 15.12
C ARG A 237 12.10 -2.30 14.31
N ALA A 238 11.60 -3.49 14.66
CA ALA A 238 11.87 -4.72 13.92
C ALA A 238 11.32 -4.66 12.49
N PHE A 239 10.10 -4.11 12.32
CA PHE A 239 9.52 -3.85 11.00
C PHE A 239 10.37 -2.86 10.19
N LEU A 240 10.80 -1.74 10.78
CA LEU A 240 11.59 -0.71 10.10
C LEU A 240 12.95 -1.24 9.62
N LYS A 241 13.61 -2.08 10.41
CA LYS A 241 14.86 -2.74 10.02
C LYS A 241 14.71 -3.55 8.73
N LYS A 242 13.56 -4.22 8.54
CA LYS A 242 13.25 -4.93 7.29
C LYS A 242 13.03 -3.97 6.12
N MET A 243 12.42 -2.80 6.35
CA MET A 243 12.20 -1.79 5.29
C MET A 243 13.52 -1.18 4.81
N GLU A 244 14.48 -0.96 5.72
CA GLU A 244 15.84 -0.49 5.37
C GLU A 244 16.57 -1.42 4.41
N MET A 245 16.28 -2.72 4.46
CA MET A 245 16.89 -3.72 3.59
C MET A 245 16.28 -3.72 2.17
N ILE A 246 15.01 -3.33 2.02
CA ILE A 246 14.30 -3.37 0.73
C ILE A 246 14.51 -2.09 -0.07
N PHE A 247 14.50 -0.93 0.59
CA PHE A 247 14.50 0.35 -0.12
C PHE A 247 15.91 0.91 -0.21
N ARG A 248 16.49 0.84 -1.42
CA ARG A 248 17.71 1.57 -1.76
C ARG A 248 17.32 2.93 -2.31
N ILE A 249 17.64 3.94 -1.54
CA ILE A 249 17.29 5.33 -1.82
C ILE A 249 18.52 5.95 -2.51
N ASN A 250 18.48 5.98 -3.83
CA ASN A 250 19.49 6.64 -4.67
C ASN A 250 18.89 7.98 -5.12
N VAL A 251 18.97 8.99 -4.26
CA VAL A 251 18.55 10.36 -4.54
C VAL A 251 19.70 11.31 -4.29
#